data_AF-A0AAE1LLE9-F1
#
_entry.id   AF-A0AAE1LLE9-F1
#
_cell.length_a   1.000
_cell.length_b   1.000
_cell.length_c   1.000
_cell.angle_alpha   90.00
_cell.angle_beta   90.00
_cell.angle_gamma   90.00
#
_symmetry.space_group_name_H-M   'P 1'
#
loop_
_entity.id
_entity.type
_entity.pdbx_description
1 polymer ?
#
loop_
_entity_poly.entity_id
_entity_poly.type
_entity_poly.pdbx_seq_one_letter_code
_entity_poly.pdbx_strand_id
1 'polypeptide(L)'
;MWFPARTTPHDKTIMDLYRLLESHQFSPHNHPKLQALWLKAHYVEAEKLRGRPLGAVGKYRVRRKFPLPRTIWDGEETSYCFKEKSRSVLRDWYQHNPYPSPREKRELAEATGLTTTQVSNWFKNRRQRDRAAEHKDG
;
A
#
# COMPACT_ATOMS: atom_id res chain seq x y z
N MET A 1 -14.14 9.83 33.01
CA MET A 1 -14.38 11.25 32.66
C MET A 1 -13.99 11.46 31.21
N TRP A 2 -14.99 11.64 30.34
CA TRP A 2 -14.77 11.99 28.93
C TRP A 2 -14.45 13.49 28.85
N PHE A 3 -13.23 13.83 28.45
CA PHE A 3 -12.88 15.22 28.15
C PHE A 3 -13.66 15.68 26.90
N PRO A 4 -14.28 16.87 26.89
CA PRO A 4 -14.81 17.44 25.66
C PRO A 4 -13.60 17.84 24.81
N ALA A 5 -13.26 17.01 23.82
CA ALA A 5 -12.25 17.34 22.84
C ALA A 5 -12.70 18.61 22.12
N ARG A 6 -12.05 19.74 22.41
CA ARG A 6 -12.18 20.95 21.59
C ARG A 6 -11.72 20.56 20.20
N THR A 7 -12.65 20.34 19.29
CA THR A 7 -12.36 20.16 17.86
C THR A 7 -11.61 21.40 17.42
N THR A 8 -10.32 21.24 17.08
CA THR A 8 -9.56 22.38 16.57
C THR A 8 -10.12 22.77 15.20
N PRO A 9 -10.01 24.04 14.75
CA PRO A 9 -10.50 24.44 13.43
C PRO A 9 -9.97 23.56 12.29
N HIS A 10 -8.75 23.05 12.44
CA HIS A 10 -8.13 22.11 11.51
C HIS A 10 -8.88 20.76 11.45
N ASP A 11 -9.34 20.25 12.58
CA ASP A 11 -10.05 18.95 12.63
C ASP A 11 -11.44 19.08 11.98
N LYS A 12 -12.09 20.24 12.12
CA LYS A 12 -13.37 20.53 11.44
C LYS A 12 -13.22 20.54 9.92
N THR A 13 -12.18 21.20 9.39
CA THR A 13 -11.90 21.27 7.95
C THR A 13 -11.59 19.90 7.34
N ILE A 14 -10.86 19.03 8.06
CA ILE A 14 -10.58 17.66 7.60
C ILE A 14 -11.86 16.81 7.59
N MET A 15 -12.69 16.91 8.64
CA MET A 15 -13.95 16.16 8.70
C MET A 15 -14.93 16.58 7.59
N ASP A 16 -15.00 17.88 7.29
CA ASP A 16 -15.81 18.38 6.19
C ASP A 16 -15.26 17.93 4.82
N LEU A 17 -13.93 17.85 4.67
CA LEU A 17 -13.28 17.25 3.49
C LEU A 17 -13.69 15.79 3.32
N TYR A 18 -13.61 14.96 4.36
CA TYR A 18 -14.02 13.54 4.27
C TYR A 18 -15.48 13.40 3.89
N ARG A 19 -16.37 14.15 4.56
CA ARG A 19 -17.80 14.17 4.22
C ARG A 19 -18.03 14.54 2.76
N LEU A 20 -17.39 15.59 2.25
CA LEU A 20 -17.56 16.02 0.87
C LEU A 20 -17.06 14.97 -0.13
N LEU A 21 -15.89 14.39 0.12
CA LEU A 21 -15.29 13.38 -0.74
C LEU A 21 -16.10 12.09 -0.76
N GLU A 22 -16.73 11.68 0.34
CA GLU A 22 -17.52 10.45 0.41
C GLU A 22 -18.95 10.59 -0.11
N SER A 23 -19.53 11.80 -0.12
CA SER A 23 -20.95 12.01 -0.43
C SER A 23 -21.24 12.45 -1.87
N HIS A 24 -20.27 13.00 -2.58
CA HIS A 24 -20.47 13.56 -3.92
C HIS A 24 -19.67 12.78 -4.97
N GLN A 25 -20.26 12.51 -6.14
CA GLN A 25 -19.51 11.98 -7.26
C GLN A 25 -18.75 13.11 -7.97
N PHE A 26 -17.47 12.87 -8.22
CA PHE A 26 -16.62 13.82 -8.92
C PHE A 26 -16.27 13.31 -10.31
N SER A 27 -16.08 14.23 -11.25
CA SER A 27 -15.63 13.86 -12.59
C SER A 27 -14.20 13.27 -12.54
N PRO A 28 -13.89 12.23 -13.36
CA PRO A 28 -12.59 11.55 -13.35
C PRO A 28 -11.37 12.46 -13.47
N HIS A 29 -11.47 13.56 -14.21
CA HIS A 29 -10.37 14.53 -14.34
C HIS A 29 -9.95 15.18 -13.00
N ASN A 30 -10.86 15.23 -12.03
CA ASN A 30 -10.59 15.77 -10.69
C ASN A 30 -10.06 14.71 -9.72
N HIS A 31 -10.22 13.41 -10.03
CA HIS A 31 -9.85 12.32 -9.12
C HIS A 31 -8.41 12.41 -8.63
N PRO A 32 -7.37 12.63 -9.47
CA PRO A 32 -5.98 12.67 -8.98
C PRO A 32 -5.75 13.73 -7.89
N LYS A 33 -6.37 14.91 -8.04
CA LYS A 33 -6.26 16.00 -7.07
C LYS A 33 -6.99 15.67 -5.76
N LEU A 34 -8.19 15.10 -5.86
CA LEU A 34 -9.00 14.73 -4.69
C LEU A 34 -8.39 13.56 -3.92
N GLN A 35 -7.84 12.56 -4.62
CA GLN A 35 -7.09 11.46 -4.03
C GLN A 35 -5.85 11.96 -3.28
N ALA A 36 -5.12 12.92 -3.85
CA ALA A 36 -3.97 13.53 -3.17
C ALA A 36 -4.39 14.26 -1.88
N LEU A 37 -5.53 14.95 -1.88
CA LEU A 37 -6.07 15.61 -0.69
C LEU A 37 -6.49 14.61 0.39
N TRP A 38 -7.21 13.55 0.02
CA TRP A 38 -7.60 12.45 0.91
C TRP A 38 -6.37 11.84 1.62
N LEU A 39 -5.37 11.46 0.84
CA LEU A 39 -4.14 10.85 1.35
C LEU A 39 -3.36 11.82 2.23
N LYS A 40 -3.23 13.09 1.83
CA LYS A 40 -2.52 14.11 2.61
C LYS A 40 -3.19 14.33 3.96
N ALA A 41 -4.52 14.44 4.00
CA ALA A 41 -5.27 14.62 5.24
C ALA A 41 -5.00 13.47 6.22
N HIS A 42 -5.14 12.22 5.77
CA HIS A 42 -4.87 11.06 6.63
C HIS A 42 -3.40 10.91 7.03
N TYR A 43 -2.44 11.33 6.19
CA TYR A 43 -1.03 11.35 6.59
C TYR A 43 -0.80 12.37 7.71
N VAL A 44 -1.33 13.59 7.59
CA VAL A 44 -1.18 14.63 8.61
C VAL A 44 -1.78 14.19 9.94
N GLU A 45 -2.99 13.61 9.93
CA GLU A 45 -3.60 13.07 11.16
C GLU A 45 -2.76 11.96 11.78
N ALA A 46 -2.27 11.02 10.98
CA ALA A 46 -1.44 9.94 11.45
C ALA A 46 -0.04 10.39 11.94
N GLU A 47 0.53 11.46 11.36
CA GLU A 47 1.76 12.09 11.85
C GLU A 47 1.53 12.80 13.19
N LYS A 48 0.44 13.56 13.31
CA LYS A 48 0.01 14.24 14.55
C LYS A 48 -0.18 13.25 15.69
N LEU A 49 -0.87 12.13 15.44
CA LEU A 49 -1.08 11.07 16.43
C LEU A 49 0.22 10.35 16.83
N ARG A 50 1.17 10.21 15.91
CA ARG A 50 2.44 9.50 16.16
C ARG A 50 3.56 10.40 16.71
N GLY A 51 3.39 11.72 16.64
CA GLY A 51 4.40 12.70 17.04
C GLY A 51 5.67 12.69 16.18
N ARG A 52 5.67 12.04 15.00
CA ARG A 52 6.82 11.97 14.08
C ARG A 52 6.38 11.79 12.62
N PRO A 53 7.22 12.20 11.64
CA PRO A 53 6.92 12.02 10.22
C PRO A 53 6.73 10.55 9.82
N LEU A 54 5.84 10.31 8.84
CA LEU A 54 5.60 8.97 8.31
C LEU A 54 6.63 8.62 7.22
N GLY A 55 7.39 7.55 7.47
CA GLY A 55 8.14 6.85 6.42
C GLY A 55 7.23 6.05 5.46
N ALA A 56 7.82 5.46 4.43
CA ALA A 56 7.10 4.73 3.37
C ALA A 56 6.14 3.64 3.90
N VAL A 57 6.57 2.86 4.89
CA VAL A 57 5.75 1.81 5.52
C VAL A 57 4.58 2.42 6.31
N GLY A 58 4.79 3.56 6.95
CA GLY A 58 3.75 4.30 7.65
C GLY A 58 2.65 4.75 6.68
N LYS A 59 3.05 5.39 5.58
CA LYS A 59 2.12 5.81 4.51
C LYS A 59 1.40 4.63 3.86
N TYR A 60 2.06 3.47 3.73
CA TYR A 60 1.40 2.24 3.27
C TYR A 60 0.30 1.77 4.23
N ARG A 61 0.57 1.73 5.53
CA ARG A 61 -0.44 1.33 6.54
C ARG A 61 -1.64 2.27 6.54
N VAL A 62 -1.42 3.58 6.38
CA VAL A 62 -2.50 4.57 6.29
C VAL A 62 -3.38 4.31 5.07
N ARG A 63 -2.79 4.13 3.87
CA ARG A 63 -3.53 3.79 2.64
C ARG A 63 -4.35 2.50 2.77
N ARG A 64 -3.84 1.51 3.49
CA ARG A 64 -4.54 0.24 3.76
C ARG A 64 -5.70 0.41 4.75
N LYS A 65 -5.55 1.30 5.74
CA LYS A 65 -6.57 1.55 6.75
C LYS A 65 -7.70 2.44 6.21
N PHE A 66 -7.37 3.37 5.33
CA PHE A 66 -8.31 4.35 4.76
C PHE A 66 -8.20 4.33 3.22
N PRO A 67 -8.85 3.35 2.57
CA PRO A 67 -8.87 3.27 1.10
C PRO A 67 -9.56 4.51 0.51
N LEU A 68 -9.26 4.85 -0.74
CA LEU A 68 -9.94 5.95 -1.42
C LEU A 68 -11.44 5.62 -1.57
N PRO A 69 -12.34 6.57 -1.34
CA PRO A 69 -13.76 6.35 -1.55
C PRO A 69 -14.08 6.20 -3.04
N ARG A 70 -15.09 5.36 -3.37
CA ARG A 70 -15.53 5.05 -4.75
C ARG A 70 -15.97 6.28 -5.56
N THR A 71 -16.28 7.37 -4.88
CA THR A 71 -16.64 8.68 -5.43
C THR A 71 -15.48 9.42 -6.12
N ILE A 72 -14.24 9.09 -5.76
CA ILE A 72 -13.01 9.67 -6.32
C ILE A 72 -12.04 8.58 -6.82
N TRP A 73 -12.52 7.35 -6.95
CA TRP A 73 -11.75 6.21 -7.42
C TRP A 73 -12.69 5.23 -8.14
N ASP A 74 -12.37 4.93 -9.41
CA ASP A 74 -13.02 3.92 -10.24
C ASP A 74 -12.96 2.49 -9.67
N GLY A 75 -12.16 2.27 -8.64
CA GLY A 75 -12.11 1.01 -7.93
C GLY A 75 -11.20 -0.03 -8.55
N GLU A 76 -10.36 0.36 -9.52
CA GLU A 76 -9.24 -0.48 -9.93
C GLU A 76 -8.25 -0.59 -8.79
N GLU A 77 -8.39 -1.67 -8.01
CA GLU A 77 -7.49 -1.98 -6.91
C GLU A 77 -6.06 -2.08 -7.47
N THR A 78 -5.14 -1.25 -6.98
CA THR A 78 -3.71 -1.49 -7.19
C THR A 78 -3.38 -2.77 -6.43
N SER A 79 -3.60 -3.92 -7.05
CA SER A 79 -3.29 -5.19 -6.41
C SER A 79 -1.78 -5.27 -6.26
N TYR A 80 -1.32 -4.95 -5.04
CA TYR A 80 0.06 -5.13 -4.62
C TYR A 80 0.44 -6.62 -4.57
N CYS A 81 -0.53 -7.53 -4.70
CA CYS A 81 -0.32 -8.94 -4.89
C CYS A 81 -0.29 -9.24 -6.39
N PHE A 82 0.79 -9.84 -6.86
CA PHE A 82 0.86 -10.32 -8.24
C PHE A 82 -0.32 -11.24 -8.55
N LYS A 83 -0.75 -11.27 -9.82
CA LYS A 83 -1.76 -12.23 -10.30
C LYS A 83 -1.35 -13.66 -9.92
N GLU A 84 -2.32 -14.53 -9.65
CA GLU A 84 -2.03 -15.90 -9.17
C GLU A 84 -1.09 -16.67 -10.11
N LYS A 85 -1.23 -16.50 -11.42
CA LYS A 85 -0.31 -17.04 -12.43
C LYS A 85 1.14 -16.59 -12.23
N SER A 86 1.37 -15.31 -11.93
CA SER A 86 2.73 -14.80 -11.66
C SER A 86 3.26 -15.34 -10.33
N ARG A 87 2.38 -15.56 -9.34
CA ARG A 87 2.76 -16.14 -8.03
C ARG A 87 3.15 -17.60 -8.13
N SER A 88 2.47 -18.40 -8.94
CA SER A 88 2.81 -19.82 -9.14
C SER A 88 4.20 -19.95 -9.75
N VAL A 89 4.47 -19.23 -10.85
CA VAL A 89 5.79 -19.23 -11.52
C VAL A 89 6.93 -18.88 -10.54
N LEU A 90 6.74 -17.83 -9.73
CA LEU A 90 7.75 -17.42 -8.74
C LEU A 90 7.93 -18.46 -7.62
N ARG A 91 6.85 -19.11 -7.16
CA ARG A 91 6.90 -20.16 -6.14
C ARG A 91 7.60 -21.41 -6.64
N ASP A 92 7.25 -21.86 -7.84
CA ASP A 92 7.80 -23.06 -8.46
C ASP A 92 9.31 -22.86 -8.69
N TRP A 93 9.71 -21.69 -9.20
CA TRP A 93 11.12 -21.35 -9.32
C TRP A 93 11.83 -21.35 -7.97
N TYR A 94 11.24 -20.75 -6.95
CA TYR A 94 11.85 -20.63 -5.62
C TYR A 94 12.16 -21.98 -4.98
N GLN A 95 11.33 -23.01 -5.22
CA GLN A 95 11.58 -24.37 -4.74
C GLN A 95 12.87 -24.96 -5.33
N HIS A 96 13.22 -24.58 -6.56
CA HIS A 96 14.42 -25.05 -7.24
C HIS A 96 15.63 -24.17 -6.94
N ASN A 97 15.47 -22.84 -7.02
CA ASN A 97 16.54 -21.87 -6.83
C ASN A 97 16.05 -20.59 -6.11
N PRO A 98 16.30 -20.45 -4.79
CA PRO A 98 15.96 -19.24 -4.02
C PRO A 98 16.80 -18.00 -4.36
N TYR A 99 17.87 -18.13 -5.15
CA TYR A 99 18.84 -17.07 -5.47
C TYR A 99 19.06 -16.94 -6.99
N PRO A 100 18.06 -16.48 -7.75
CA PRO A 100 18.22 -16.29 -9.20
C PRO A 100 19.25 -15.21 -9.52
N SER A 101 20.07 -15.47 -10.52
CA SER A 101 21.03 -14.56 -11.14
C SER A 101 20.34 -13.36 -11.82
N PRO A 102 21.08 -12.30 -12.19
CA PRO A 102 20.52 -11.18 -12.93
C PRO A 102 19.84 -11.56 -14.24
N ARG A 103 20.34 -12.60 -14.92
CA ARG A 103 19.74 -13.12 -16.17
C ARG A 103 18.41 -13.82 -15.88
N GLU A 104 18.40 -14.77 -14.95
CA GLU A 104 17.18 -15.52 -14.57
C GLU A 104 16.08 -14.57 -14.05
N LYS A 105 16.46 -13.49 -13.35
CA LYS A 105 15.51 -12.45 -12.93
C LYS A 105 14.84 -11.73 -14.10
N ARG A 106 15.52 -11.57 -15.25
CA ARG A 106 14.92 -11.00 -16.46
C ARG A 106 13.96 -12.00 -17.11
N GLU A 107 14.38 -13.26 -17.22
CA GLU A 107 13.53 -14.34 -17.74
C GLU A 107 12.25 -14.50 -16.90
N LEU A 108 12.36 -14.44 -15.57
CA LEU A 108 11.21 -14.44 -14.66
C LEU A 108 10.34 -13.19 -14.81
N ALA A 109 10.93 -12.02 -15.01
CA ALA A 109 10.20 -10.77 -15.23
C ALA A 109 9.34 -10.86 -16.50
N GLU A 110 9.92 -11.36 -17.60
CA GLU A 110 9.24 -11.60 -18.86
C GLU A 110 8.12 -12.63 -18.71
N ALA A 111 8.39 -13.79 -18.09
CA ALA A 111 7.42 -14.86 -17.90
C ALA A 111 6.23 -14.45 -17.01
N THR A 112 6.46 -13.56 -16.04
CA THR A 112 5.43 -13.15 -15.05
C THR A 112 4.74 -11.83 -15.39
N GLY A 113 5.23 -11.09 -16.39
CA GLY A 113 4.80 -9.72 -16.69
C GLY A 113 5.15 -8.72 -15.60
N LEU A 114 6.15 -9.02 -14.76
CA LEU A 114 6.61 -8.17 -13.66
C LEU A 114 7.89 -7.44 -14.05
N THR A 115 8.22 -6.37 -13.34
CA THR A 115 9.55 -5.75 -13.44
C THR A 115 10.61 -6.60 -12.73
N THR A 116 11.85 -6.52 -13.20
CA THR A 116 13.01 -7.17 -12.55
C THR A 116 13.18 -6.77 -11.08
N THR A 117 12.81 -5.52 -10.73
CA THR A 117 12.77 -5.03 -9.35
C THR A 117 11.70 -5.72 -8.51
N GLN A 118 10.50 -5.92 -9.06
CA GLN A 118 9.41 -6.65 -8.38
C GLN A 118 9.80 -8.11 -8.13
N VAL A 119 10.38 -8.78 -9.13
CA VAL A 119 10.92 -10.14 -8.98
C VAL A 119 11.99 -10.17 -7.89
N SER A 120 12.98 -9.26 -7.95
CA SER A 120 14.06 -9.18 -6.96
C SER A 120 13.53 -8.99 -5.53
N ASN A 121 12.55 -8.10 -5.36
CA ASN A 121 11.93 -7.85 -4.06
C ASN A 121 11.12 -9.05 -3.57
N TRP A 122 10.44 -9.77 -4.46
CA TRP A 122 9.69 -10.97 -4.09
C TRP A 122 10.61 -12.04 -3.50
N PHE A 123 11.72 -12.36 -4.18
CA PHE A 123 12.69 -13.36 -3.69
C PHE A 123 13.33 -12.93 -2.36
N LYS A 124 13.70 -11.65 -2.24
CA LYS A 124 14.21 -11.09 -0.97
C LYS A 124 13.21 -11.26 0.17
N ASN A 125 11.96 -10.87 -0.05
CA ASN A 125 10.91 -10.93 0.96
C ASN A 125 10.53 -12.37 1.30
N ARG A 126 10.59 -13.30 0.34
CA ARG A 126 10.32 -14.73 0.60
C ARG A 126 11.37 -15.32 1.54
N ARG A 127 12.66 -15.13 1.27
CA ARG A 127 13.75 -15.57 2.17
C ARG A 127 13.70 -14.94 3.56
N GLN A 128 13.21 -13.70 3.67
CA GLN A 128 13.00 -13.06 4.98
C GLN A 128 11.87 -13.74 5.77
N ARG A 129 10.78 -14.14 5.09
CA ARG A 129 9.69 -14.86 5.75
C ARG A 129 10.09 -16.25 6.19
N ASP A 130 10.87 -16.96 5.38
CA ASP A 130 11.31 -18.32 5.70
C ASP A 130 12.22 -18.32 6.94
N ARG A 131 13.21 -17.43 7.00
CA ARG A 131 14.04 -17.23 8.22
C ARG A 131 13.21 -16.82 9.44
N ALA A 132 12.21 -15.95 9.26
CA ALA A 132 11.35 -15.53 10.37
C ALA A 132 10.41 -16.64 10.86
N ALA A 133 10.12 -17.65 10.03
CA ALA A 133 9.38 -18.83 10.43
C ALA A 133 10.28 -19.81 11.19
N GLU A 134 11.51 -20.05 10.71
CA GLU A 134 12.50 -20.89 11.41
C GLU A 134 12.80 -20.41 12.84
N HIS A 135 12.84 -19.09 13.06
CA HIS A 135 13.08 -18.51 14.39
C HIS A 135 11.87 -18.55 15.36
N LYS A 136 10.69 -18.99 14.92
CA LYS A 136 9.51 -19.11 15.79
C LYS A 136 9.28 -20.52 16.33
N ASP A 137 9.91 -21.51 15.72
CA ASP A 137 9.73 -22.93 16.02
C ASP A 137 10.92 -23.52 16.81
N GLY A 138 11.83 -22.68 17.32
CA GLY A 138 12.94 -23.06 18.22
C GLY A 138 12.96 -22.19 19.46
#